data_AF-A0A8X6ME44-F1
#
_entry.id   AF-A0A8X6ME44-F1
#
_cell.length_a   1.000
_cell.length_b   1.000
_cell.length_c   1.000
_cell.angle_alpha   90.00
_cell.angle_beta   90.00
_cell.angle_gamma   90.00
#
_symmetry.space_group_name_H-M   'P 1'
#
loop_
_entity.id
_entity.type
_entity.pdbx_description
1 polymer ?
#
loop_
_entity_poly.entity_id
_entity_poly.type
_entity_poly.pdbx_seq_one_letter_code
_entity_poly.pdbx_strand_id
1 'polypeptide(L)'
;MKKVEEYRGKLDVARIRVKACFEKFSPISESQVSVITEKAKLKLPKIELIKFGGEVKDCFSFWSQFSRIHEDTISDEMDVQYFTQSTIISSRELGIVDSYPSTEKNYAIVADNWRDY
;
A
#
# COMPACT_ATOMS: atom_id res chain seq x y z
N MET A 1 -41.71 5.18 47.81
CA MET A 1 -42.37 5.45 46.51
C MET A 1 -41.62 6.46 45.62
N LYS A 2 -41.25 7.67 46.08
CA LYS A 2 -40.63 8.70 45.23
C LYS A 2 -39.34 8.29 44.48
N LYS A 3 -38.47 7.50 45.12
CA LYS A 3 -37.22 7.02 44.49
C LYS A 3 -37.48 6.05 43.32
N VAL A 4 -38.51 5.20 43.41
CA VAL A 4 -38.80 4.20 42.37
C VAL A 4 -39.22 4.88 41.06
N GLU A 5 -40.03 5.94 41.15
CA GLU A 5 -40.44 6.72 39.98
C GLU A 5 -39.31 7.52 39.35
N GLU A 6 -38.41 8.08 40.17
CA GLU A 6 -37.21 8.76 39.69
C GLU A 6 -36.30 7.82 38.88
N TYR A 7 -36.11 6.58 39.36
CA TYR A 7 -35.34 5.57 38.64
C TYR A 7 -36.04 5.10 37.36
N ARG A 8 -37.37 5.04 37.34
CA ARG A 8 -38.15 4.71 36.15
C ARG A 8 -37.94 5.75 35.04
N GLY A 9 -38.01 7.03 35.39
CA GLY A 9 -37.74 8.12 34.44
C GLY A 9 -36.33 8.07 33.85
N LYS A 10 -35.32 7.75 34.66
CA LYS A 10 -33.92 7.61 34.19
C LYS A 10 -33.76 6.45 33.20
N LEU A 11 -34.44 5.32 33.43
CA LEU A 11 -34.40 4.16 32.54
C LEU A 11 -35.09 4.44 31.21
N ASP A 12 -36.20 5.18 31.22
CA ASP A 12 -36.91 5.55 29.99
C ASP A 12 -36.07 6.48 29.11
N VAL A 13 -35.39 7.46 29.72
CA VAL A 13 -34.45 8.35 28.99
C VAL A 13 -33.26 7.56 28.41
N ALA A 14 -32.68 6.63 29.19
CA ALA A 14 -31.59 5.78 28.72
C ALA A 14 -32.03 4.90 27.53
N ARG A 15 -33.23 4.31 27.62
CA ARG A 15 -33.82 3.50 26.54
C ARG A 15 -34.04 4.31 25.27
N ILE A 16 -34.56 5.53 25.38
CA ILE A 16 -34.78 6.42 24.23
C ILE A 16 -33.45 6.78 23.57
N ARG A 17 -32.41 7.10 24.37
CA ARG A 17 -31.07 7.42 23.85
C ARG A 17 -30.44 6.24 23.11
N VAL A 18 -30.54 5.04 23.67
CA VAL A 18 -30.03 3.81 23.03
C VAL A 18 -30.77 3.55 21.72
N LYS A 19 -32.11 3.65 21.70
CA LYS A 19 -32.89 3.49 20.46
C LYS A 19 -32.52 4.51 19.39
N ALA A 20 -32.40 5.79 19.76
CA ALA A 20 -32.03 6.85 18.83
C ALA A 20 -30.61 6.67 18.27
N CYS A 21 -29.66 6.20 19.08
CA CYS A 21 -28.34 5.83 18.59
C CYS A 21 -28.42 4.62 17.65
N PHE A 22 -29.20 3.60 17.99
CA PHE A 22 -29.34 2.40 17.17
C PHE A 22 -30.01 2.69 15.82
N GLU A 23 -30.97 3.61 15.75
CA GLU A 23 -31.59 4.06 14.50
C GLU A 23 -30.63 4.91 13.66
N LYS A 24 -29.83 5.79 14.30
CA LYS A 24 -28.77 6.56 13.62
C LYS A 24 -27.67 5.67 13.04
N PHE A 25 -27.40 4.54 13.69
CA PHE A 25 -26.44 3.54 13.25
C PHE A 25 -27.12 2.30 12.66
N SER A 26 -28.39 2.41 12.25
CA SER A 26 -29.04 1.34 11.51
C SER A 26 -28.11 0.97 10.36
N PRO A 27 -27.73 -0.30 10.20
CA PRO A 27 -26.87 -0.70 9.11
C PRO A 27 -27.51 -0.15 7.83
N ILE A 28 -26.71 0.63 7.11
CA ILE A 28 -27.01 1.07 5.75
C ILE A 28 -27.57 -0.16 5.06
N SER A 29 -28.86 -0.14 4.69
CA SER A 29 -29.44 -1.30 4.03
C SER A 29 -28.58 -1.62 2.80
N GLU A 30 -28.41 -2.90 2.47
CA GLU A 30 -27.60 -3.33 1.32
C GLU A 30 -28.01 -2.61 0.02
N SER A 31 -29.23 -2.09 -0.04
CA SER A 31 -29.75 -1.25 -1.13
C SER A 31 -29.15 0.17 -1.23
N GLN A 32 -28.51 0.71 -0.20
CA GLN A 32 -27.78 1.99 -0.25
C GLN A 32 -26.28 1.80 -0.50
N VAL A 33 -25.74 0.61 -0.22
CA VAL A 33 -24.36 0.26 -0.59
C VAL A 33 -24.22 0.18 -2.11
N SER A 34 -25.23 -0.33 -2.83
CA SER A 34 -25.20 -0.41 -4.30
C SER A 34 -25.10 0.95 -4.99
N VAL A 35 -25.74 1.99 -4.46
CA VAL A 35 -25.71 3.36 -5.05
C VAL A 35 -24.37 4.06 -4.80
N ILE A 36 -23.71 3.79 -3.68
CA ILE A 36 -22.36 4.31 -3.40
C ILE A 36 -21.30 3.54 -4.22
N THR A 37 -21.53 2.25 -4.46
CA THR A 37 -20.59 1.39 -5.21
C THR A 37 -20.61 1.65 -6.71
N GLU A 38 -21.71 2.17 -7.27
CA GLU A 38 -21.80 2.49 -8.71
C GLU A 38 -21.19 3.84 -9.10
N LYS A 39 -20.97 4.77 -8.16
CA LYS A 39 -20.48 6.13 -8.43
C LYS A 39 -19.16 6.47 -7.74
N ALA A 40 -18.17 5.60 -7.89
CA ALA A 40 -16.77 6.03 -7.91
C ALA A 40 -15.92 4.93 -8.56
N LYS A 41 -16.07 4.70 -9.88
CA LYS A 41 -14.98 4.10 -10.65
C LYS A 41 -13.84 5.12 -10.71
N LEU A 42 -13.18 5.33 -9.57
CA LEU A 42 -11.97 6.12 -9.49
C LEU A 42 -10.96 5.40 -10.37
N LYS A 43 -10.66 5.98 -11.54
CA LYS A 43 -9.51 5.57 -12.32
C LYS A 43 -8.29 6.05 -11.53
N LEU A 44 -7.84 5.21 -10.61
CA LEU A 44 -6.61 5.47 -9.89
C LEU A 44 -5.47 5.49 -10.91
N PRO A 45 -4.51 6.43 -10.79
CA PRO A 45 -3.30 6.36 -11.58
C PRO A 45 -2.64 5.00 -11.34
N LYS A 46 -2.27 4.33 -12.42
CA LYS A 46 -1.55 3.08 -12.33
C LYS A 46 -0.13 3.39 -11.86
N ILE A 47 0.23 2.94 -10.68
CA ILE A 47 1.59 3.04 -10.16
C ILE A 47 2.39 1.93 -10.85
N GLU A 48 3.44 2.32 -11.57
CA GLU A 48 4.36 1.40 -12.23
C GLU A 48 5.77 1.73 -11.79
N LEU A 49 6.57 0.70 -11.50
CA LEU A 49 7.99 0.86 -11.22
C LEU A 49 8.72 1.25 -12.51
N ILE A 50 9.74 2.11 -12.39
CA ILE A 50 10.64 2.36 -13.52
C ILE A 50 11.23 1.03 -13.97
N LYS A 51 11.21 0.81 -15.28
CA LYS A 51 11.81 -0.34 -15.91
C LYS A 51 13.19 0.05 -16.44
N PHE A 52 14.23 -0.61 -15.94
CA PHE A 52 15.61 -0.42 -16.32
C PHE A 52 16.05 -1.54 -17.26
N GLY A 53 16.59 -1.16 -18.42
CA GLY A 53 17.09 -2.08 -19.44
C GLY A 53 18.59 -1.94 -19.73
N GLY A 54 19.34 -1.29 -18.84
CA GLY A 54 20.79 -1.12 -19.00
C GLY A 54 21.24 0.09 -19.81
N GLU A 55 20.33 0.95 -20.27
CA GLU A 55 20.70 2.16 -21.01
C GLU A 55 21.13 3.29 -20.05
N VAL A 56 22.27 3.92 -20.34
CA VAL A 56 22.86 5.03 -19.54
C VAL A 56 21.87 6.17 -19.30
N LYS A 57 21.03 6.48 -20.30
CA LYS A 57 20.02 7.54 -20.22
C LYS A 57 18.95 7.26 -19.15
N ASP A 58 18.67 5.98 -18.91
CA ASP A 58 17.65 5.52 -17.96
C ASP A 58 18.26 5.23 -16.58
N CYS A 59 19.59 5.05 -16.51
CA CYS A 59 20.37 4.81 -15.28
C CYS A 59 20.18 5.94 -14.26
N PHE A 60 20.35 7.20 -14.67
CA PHE A 60 20.17 8.35 -13.77
C PHE A 60 18.74 8.47 -13.22
N SER A 61 17.75 8.24 -14.07
CA SER A 61 16.33 8.27 -13.69
C SER A 61 16.02 7.17 -12.67
N PHE A 62 16.53 5.96 -12.93
CA PHE A 62 16.43 4.82 -12.03
C PHE A 62 17.02 5.13 -10.64
N TRP A 63 18.28 5.57 -10.57
CA TRP A 63 18.94 5.84 -9.29
C TRP A 63 18.28 6.98 -8.51
N SER A 64 17.73 7.98 -9.19
CA SER A 64 17.01 9.08 -8.53
C SER A 64 15.71 8.63 -7.85
N GLN A 65 15.03 7.62 -8.41
CA GLN A 65 13.83 7.04 -7.82
C GLN A 65 14.20 6.01 -6.75
N PHE A 66 15.19 5.16 -7.04
CA PHE A 66 15.65 4.13 -6.12
C PHE A 66 16.20 4.70 -4.82
N SER A 67 16.92 5.83 -4.85
CA SER A 67 17.47 6.43 -3.63
C SER A 67 16.41 6.75 -2.57
N ARG A 68 15.22 7.18 -3.02
CA ARG A 68 14.08 7.47 -2.13
C ARG A 68 13.45 6.20 -1.57
N ILE A 69 13.51 5.11 -2.33
CA ILE A 69 12.97 3.81 -1.92
C ILE A 69 13.92 3.15 -0.94
N HIS A 70 15.22 3.15 -1.24
CA HIS A 70 16.29 2.62 -0.40
C HIS A 70 16.29 3.24 1.01
N GLU A 71 16.04 4.55 1.11
CA GLU A 71 15.92 5.24 2.41
C GLU A 71 14.73 4.73 3.24
N ASP A 72 13.68 4.25 2.57
CA ASP A 72 12.46 3.69 3.18
C ASP A 72 12.50 2.15 3.30
N THR A 73 13.50 1.46 2.73
CA THR A 73 13.56 0.00 2.74
C THR A 73 13.95 -0.54 4.12
N ILE A 74 13.34 -1.65 4.52
CA ILE A 74 13.58 -2.31 5.83
C ILE A 74 14.84 -3.21 5.80
N SER A 75 15.28 -3.65 4.62
CA SER A 75 16.43 -4.57 4.45
C SER A 75 16.94 -4.54 3.00
N ASP A 76 18.25 -4.72 2.80
CA ASP A 76 18.89 -4.78 1.49
C ASP A 76 18.37 -5.96 0.63
N GLU A 77 17.81 -7.00 1.26
CA GLU A 77 17.13 -8.09 0.53
C GLU A 77 15.94 -7.56 -0.30
N MET A 78 15.20 -6.61 0.26
CA MET A 78 14.06 -5.98 -0.39
C MET A 78 14.51 -5.02 -1.50
N ASP A 79 15.71 -4.46 -1.39
CA ASP A 79 16.33 -3.71 -2.50
C ASP A 79 16.72 -4.63 -3.67
N VAL A 80 17.26 -5.82 -3.39
CA VAL A 80 17.55 -6.81 -4.45
C VAL A 80 16.25 -7.23 -5.15
N GLN A 81 15.18 -7.45 -4.39
CA GLN A 81 13.88 -7.76 -4.98
C GLN A 81 13.30 -6.60 -5.79
N TYR A 82 13.51 -5.36 -5.35
CA TYR A 82 13.16 -4.16 -6.12
C TYR A 82 13.92 -4.13 -7.45
N PHE A 83 15.22 -4.41 -7.45
CA PHE A 83 16.00 -4.50 -8.68
C PHE A 83 15.39 -5.52 -9.64
N THR A 84 15.06 -6.73 -9.16
CA THR A 84 14.41 -7.76 -9.98
C THR A 84 13.12 -7.27 -10.62
N GLN A 85 12.25 -6.60 -9.85
CA GLN A 85 10.98 -6.08 -10.36
C GLN A 85 11.15 -4.89 -11.30
N SER A 86 12.18 -4.08 -11.10
CA SER A 86 12.51 -2.94 -11.97
C SER A 86 13.29 -3.32 -13.22
N THR A 87 13.73 -4.56 -13.40
CA THR A 87 14.49 -4.95 -14.59
C THR A 87 13.57 -5.28 -15.77
N ILE A 88 13.98 -4.92 -16.99
CA ILE A 88 13.30 -5.37 -18.21
C ILE A 88 13.70 -6.82 -18.51
N ILE A 89 12.72 -7.68 -18.78
CA ILE A 89 12.93 -9.14 -18.90
C ILE A 89 13.89 -9.52 -20.05
N SER A 90 14.07 -8.65 -21.05
CA SER A 90 14.96 -8.89 -22.18
C SER A 90 16.35 -8.26 -22.04
N SER A 91 16.72 -7.72 -20.88
CA SER A 91 17.93 -6.95 -20.72
C SER A 91 19.09 -7.77 -20.13
N ARG A 92 20.33 -7.31 -20.34
CA ARG A 92 21.54 -7.96 -19.80
C ARG A 92 21.53 -7.97 -18.26
N GLU A 93 20.91 -6.97 -17.68
CA GLU A 93 20.79 -6.73 -16.25
C GLU A 93 19.90 -7.77 -15.59
N LEU A 94 18.91 -8.33 -16.31
CA LEU A 94 18.10 -9.43 -15.78
C LEU A 94 19.00 -10.64 -15.50
N GLY A 95 19.92 -10.98 -16.41
CA GLY A 95 20.82 -12.10 -16.21
C GLY A 95 21.70 -11.94 -14.96
N ILE A 96 22.06 -10.71 -14.60
CA ILE A 96 22.81 -10.42 -13.39
C ILE A 96 21.90 -10.59 -12.18
N VAL A 97 20.74 -9.92 -12.14
CA VAL A 97 19.84 -9.99 -10.98
C VAL A 97 19.30 -11.40 -10.74
N ASP A 98 18.95 -12.13 -11.80
CA ASP A 98 18.42 -13.50 -11.71
C ASP A 98 19.49 -14.51 -11.27
N SER A 99 20.77 -14.21 -11.53
CA SER A 99 21.88 -15.08 -11.10
C SER A 99 22.16 -15.04 -9.59
N TYR A 100 21.69 -14.00 -8.89
CA TYR A 100 21.91 -13.83 -7.46
C TYR A 100 20.59 -13.97 -6.69
N PRO A 101 20.49 -14.90 -5.72
CA PRO A 101 19.32 -14.95 -4.86
C PRO A 101 19.17 -13.63 -4.09
N SER A 102 17.93 -13.14 -3.95
CA SER A 102 17.58 -11.96 -3.14
C SER A 102 17.99 -12.20 -1.69
N THR A 103 19.21 -11.80 -1.36
CA THR A 103 19.81 -11.92 -0.04
C THR A 103 20.66 -10.68 0.18
N GLU A 104 20.68 -10.19 1.42
CA GLU A 104 21.38 -8.97 1.83
C GLU A 104 22.85 -8.93 1.37
N LYS A 105 23.53 -10.07 1.43
CA LYS A 105 24.94 -10.22 1.00
C LYS A 105 25.19 -9.93 -0.48
N ASN A 106 24.16 -10.07 -1.32
CA ASN A 106 24.28 -9.89 -2.77
C ASN A 106 23.93 -8.46 -3.21
N TYR A 107 23.43 -7.62 -2.31
CA TYR A 107 23.05 -6.24 -2.64
C TYR A 107 24.20 -5.45 -3.25
N ALA A 108 25.36 -5.40 -2.58
CA ALA A 108 26.52 -4.67 -3.07
C ALA A 108 26.96 -5.14 -4.47
N ILE A 109 26.96 -6.47 -4.70
CA ILE A 109 27.33 -7.06 -5.98
C ILE A 109 26.35 -6.61 -7.07
N VAL A 110 25.05 -6.68 -6.81
CA VAL A 110 24.02 -6.28 -7.77
C VAL A 110 24.10 -4.78 -8.04
N ALA A 111 24.21 -3.96 -6.98
CA ALA A 111 24.26 -2.51 -7.09
C ALA A 111 25.48 -2.00 -7.86
N ASP A 112 26.67 -2.56 -7.61
CA ASP A 112 27.91 -2.18 -8.31
C ASP A 112 27.81 -2.50 -9.81
N ASN A 113 27.32 -3.68 -10.17
CA ASN A 113 27.11 -4.06 -11.57
C ASN A 113 26.12 -3.15 -12.30
N TRP A 114 25.17 -2.54 -11.58
CA TRP A 114 24.19 -1.62 -12.12
C TRP A 114 24.70 -0.18 -12.20
N ARG A 115 25.80 0.13 -11.50
CA ARG A 115 26.42 1.47 -11.46
C ARG A 115 27.41 1.73 -12.59
N ASP A 116 27.95 0.67 -13.18
CA ASP A 116 29.01 0.73 -14.20
C ASP A 116 28.49 1.03 -15.64
N TYR A 117 27.25 1.51 -15.78
CA TYR A 117 26.61 1.93 -17.04
C TYR A 117 26.34 3.44 -17.05
#